data_AF-A0AAN7SDC1-F1
#
_entry.id   AF-A0AAN7SDC1-F1
#
_cell.length_a   1.000
_cell.length_b   1.000
_cell.length_c   1.000
_cell.angle_alpha   90.00
_cell.angle_beta   90.00
_cell.angle_gamma   90.00
#
_symmetry.space_group_name_H-M   'P 1'
#
loop_
_entity.id
_entity.type
_entity.pdbx_description
1 polymer ?
#
loop_
_entity_poly.entity_id
_entity_poly.type
_entity_poly.pdbx_seq_one_letter_code
_entity_poly.pdbx_strand_id
1 'polypeptide(L)'
;MYGAEIWGWKEWRKVKGLQEKYWRWVLGLDRDTPGYIVREEVQIEKIRIETGKRAIKYEEEMRERTDCKILQECWKEIKGGKVKYGQEGREEYYKRNGYASEEVERLREEGVGTREEIIRRDRDSEKQERWTKIKESRYNRNYKDIKGEGVPEYLKDSEIKSNKRKKMVARFRCGNEELGNKYWKEEPEKLCRLCGEETEDLDHMRKRCRELREEVMKTVDILDENGKGAEWMEELSSNIIKMRRRAGVGAIQKQKLEQEKYKDKGNEIQENQFEQMTKQLDVFKVNLEEFAVKHKNEIRKNAQFRKQFQDMCASIGVDPLASGKGFWSVLGIGDFYYELAVQIVEVCLSTTYKNGGLISLSELRSRLIKARGQARKLKIFGSGFSVVPVGKGQYMVQSVPVELSMDHTAIIQQVANSNQAFTSVYLLREQLNWESNRAQKALDHLLDEGLVWVDVQDVHEKLYYFPSLFTACINATN
;
A
#
# COMPACT_ATOMS: atom_id res chain seq x y z
N MET A 1 -0.66 -4.72 1.56
CA MET A 1 0.14 -4.67 2.81
C MET A 1 -0.14 -5.84 3.77
N TYR A 2 -0.80 -6.93 3.32
CA TYR A 2 -1.03 -8.15 4.13
C TYR A 2 0.26 -8.88 4.56
N GLY A 3 1.34 -8.74 3.80
CA GLY A 3 2.61 -9.39 4.13
C GLY A 3 3.22 -8.91 5.47
N ALA A 4 2.95 -7.68 5.90
CA ALA A 4 3.44 -7.19 7.20
C ALA A 4 2.63 -7.72 8.38
N GLU A 5 1.40 -8.16 8.15
CA GLU A 5 0.48 -8.66 9.18
C GLU A 5 0.66 -10.16 9.44
N ILE A 6 1.00 -10.92 8.39
CA ILE A 6 1.30 -12.35 8.51
C ILE A 6 2.80 -12.58 8.86
N TRP A 7 3.69 -11.69 8.43
CA TRP A 7 5.15 -11.89 8.46
C TRP A 7 5.93 -10.79 9.19
N GLY A 8 5.26 -9.95 9.99
CA GLY A 8 5.80 -8.73 10.62
C GLY A 8 6.70 -8.90 11.84
N TRP A 9 7.02 -10.14 12.23
CA TRP A 9 7.68 -10.45 13.52
C TRP A 9 9.20 -10.18 13.55
N LYS A 10 9.85 -10.01 12.40
CA LYS A 10 11.31 -9.85 12.30
C LYS A 10 11.76 -8.39 12.32
N GLU A 11 12.95 -8.12 12.85
CA GLU A 11 13.59 -6.79 12.75
C GLU A 11 14.22 -6.60 11.35
N TRP A 12 13.66 -5.67 10.58
CA TRP A 12 14.12 -5.33 9.24
C TRP A 12 15.31 -4.36 9.27
N ARG A 13 16.52 -4.86 9.58
CA ARG A 13 17.76 -4.04 9.71
C ARG A 13 18.01 -3.13 8.50
N LYS A 14 17.77 -3.60 7.27
CA LYS A 14 17.97 -2.80 6.04
C LYS A 14 16.99 -1.63 5.95
N VAL A 15 15.71 -1.85 6.26
CA VAL A 15 14.66 -0.81 6.23
C VAL A 15 14.89 0.22 7.33
N LYS A 16 15.29 -0.22 8.52
CA LYS A 16 15.73 0.66 9.60
C LYS A 16 16.91 1.54 9.17
N GLY A 17 17.90 0.97 8.49
CA GLY A 17 19.02 1.73 7.93
C GLY A 17 18.58 2.78 6.90
N LEU A 18 17.55 2.50 6.11
CA LEU A 18 16.96 3.45 5.16
C LEU A 18 16.23 4.60 5.88
N GLN A 19 15.46 4.30 6.92
CA GLN A 19 14.80 5.31 7.75
C GLN A 19 15.82 6.24 8.43
N GLU A 20 16.89 5.68 9.00
CA GLU A 20 17.98 6.48 9.58
C GLU A 20 18.67 7.35 8.52
N LYS A 21 18.93 6.82 7.31
CA LYS A 21 19.50 7.60 6.21
C LYS A 21 18.60 8.75 5.79
N TYR A 22 17.30 8.51 5.68
CA TYR A 22 16.31 9.54 5.37
C TYR A 22 16.35 10.66 6.40
N TRP A 23 16.34 10.33 7.70
CA TRP A 23 16.37 11.35 8.75
C TRP A 23 17.69 12.10 8.84
N ARG A 24 18.83 11.42 8.61
CA ARG A 24 20.12 12.13 8.43
C ARG A 24 20.03 13.14 7.29
N TRP A 25 19.46 12.77 6.15
CA TRP A 25 19.29 13.70 5.02
C TRP A 25 18.34 14.86 5.33
N VAL A 26 17.19 14.58 5.95
CA VAL A 26 16.20 15.61 6.33
C VAL A 26 16.80 16.63 7.29
N LEU A 27 17.52 16.16 8.32
CA LEU A 27 18.16 17.00 9.32
C LEU A 27 19.52 17.57 8.84
N GLY A 28 20.04 17.12 7.71
CA GLY A 28 21.34 17.52 7.18
C GLY A 28 22.52 17.00 7.99
N LEU A 29 22.40 15.86 8.68
CA LEU A 29 23.44 15.25 9.51
C LEU A 29 24.47 14.49 8.66
N ASP A 30 25.69 14.32 9.18
CA ASP A 30 26.74 13.54 8.52
C ASP A 30 26.36 12.04 8.49
N ARG A 31 26.91 11.29 7.52
CA ARG A 31 26.62 9.85 7.36
C ARG A 31 27.01 9.02 8.58
N ASP A 32 28.07 9.43 9.25
CA ASP A 32 28.64 8.77 10.43
C ASP A 32 27.87 9.10 11.72
N THR A 33 26.87 10.00 11.69
CA THR A 33 26.01 10.27 12.84
C THR A 33 25.32 8.98 13.30
N PRO A 34 25.53 8.55 14.55
CA PRO A 34 25.00 7.29 15.06
C PRO A 34 23.47 7.23 15.00
N GLY A 35 22.93 6.12 14.50
CA GLY A 35 21.49 5.96 14.30
C GLY A 35 20.64 6.05 15.59
N TYR A 36 21.24 5.77 16.75
CA TYR A 36 20.55 5.94 18.04
C TYR A 36 20.36 7.42 18.43
N ILE A 37 21.28 8.32 18.04
CA ILE A 37 21.11 9.78 18.22
C ILE A 37 20.03 10.27 17.26
N VAL A 38 20.10 9.86 15.99
CA VAL A 38 19.12 10.26 14.97
C VAL A 38 17.71 9.88 15.43
N ARG A 39 17.49 8.63 15.87
CA ARG A 39 16.18 8.16 16.35
C ARG A 39 15.70 8.88 17.60
N GLU A 40 16.60 9.20 18.53
CA GLU A 40 16.23 9.91 19.74
C GLU A 40 15.87 11.37 19.45
N GLU A 41 16.58 12.03 18.53
CA GLU A 41 16.31 13.43 18.18
C GLU A 41 14.93 13.59 17.54
N VAL A 42 14.54 12.66 16.66
CA VAL A 42 13.24 12.70 15.96
C VAL A 42 12.14 11.90 16.66
N GLN A 43 12.44 11.25 17.79
CA GLN A 43 11.55 10.34 18.53
C GLN A 43 10.86 9.28 17.65
N ILE A 44 11.64 8.58 16.85
CA ILE A 44 11.10 7.52 16.00
C ILE A 44 11.40 6.16 16.58
N GLU A 45 10.33 5.36 16.71
CA GLU A 45 10.37 3.96 17.11
C GLU A 45 11.01 3.09 16.02
N LYS A 46 11.58 1.94 16.40
CA LYS A 46 11.98 0.94 15.42
C LYS A 46 10.73 0.45 14.69
N ILE A 47 10.81 0.32 13.36
CA ILE A 47 9.73 -0.22 12.50
C ILE A 47 9.15 -1.54 13.04
N ARG A 48 9.98 -2.36 13.69
CA ARG A 48 9.55 -3.64 14.30
C ARG A 48 8.41 -3.49 15.30
N ILE A 49 8.32 -2.36 16.02
CA ILE A 49 7.29 -2.12 17.03
C ILE A 49 5.92 -1.98 16.36
N GLU A 50 5.85 -1.19 15.28
CA GLU A 50 4.65 -1.04 14.47
C GLU A 50 4.28 -2.32 13.71
N THR A 51 5.25 -3.05 13.16
CA THR A 51 4.95 -4.33 12.49
C THR A 51 4.50 -5.41 13.48
N GLY A 52 5.07 -5.45 14.69
CA GLY A 52 4.62 -6.32 15.77
C GLY A 52 3.19 -5.99 16.22
N LYS A 53 2.87 -4.69 16.39
CA LYS A 53 1.51 -4.23 16.73
C LYS A 53 0.48 -4.65 15.68
N ARG A 54 0.83 -4.56 14.40
CA ARG A 54 -0.02 -4.99 13.28
C ARG A 54 -0.18 -6.51 13.25
N ALA A 55 0.90 -7.25 13.46
CA ALA A 55 0.87 -8.71 13.46
C ALA A 55 0.04 -9.26 14.63
N ILE A 56 0.18 -8.73 15.84
CA ILE A 56 -0.66 -9.10 16.99
C ILE A 56 -2.14 -8.78 16.71
N LYS A 57 -2.43 -7.56 16.22
CA LYS A 57 -3.80 -7.15 15.88
C LYS A 57 -4.42 -8.09 14.84
N TYR A 58 -3.65 -8.44 13.82
CA TYR A 58 -4.10 -9.38 12.80
C TYR A 58 -4.42 -10.75 13.39
N GLU A 59 -3.58 -11.30 14.28
CA GLU A 59 -3.86 -12.56 14.96
C GLU A 59 -5.14 -12.51 15.83
N GLU A 60 -5.40 -11.40 16.50
CA GLU A 60 -6.63 -11.17 17.28
C GLU A 60 -7.86 -11.16 16.36
N GLU A 61 -7.85 -10.33 15.31
CA GLU A 61 -8.96 -10.25 14.35
C GLU A 61 -9.22 -11.58 13.64
N MET A 62 -8.17 -12.34 13.30
CA MET A 62 -8.32 -13.65 12.65
C MET A 62 -9.03 -14.68 13.52
N ARG A 63 -8.96 -14.56 14.85
CA ARG A 63 -9.71 -15.44 15.77
C ARG A 63 -11.19 -15.09 15.82
N GLU A 64 -11.51 -13.81 15.76
CA GLU A 64 -12.88 -13.33 15.83
C GLU A 64 -13.63 -13.49 14.50
N ARG A 65 -12.90 -13.54 13.38
CA ARG A 65 -13.48 -13.76 12.05
C ARG A 65 -14.02 -15.17 11.87
N THR A 66 -15.34 -15.28 11.97
CA THR A 66 -16.10 -16.50 11.67
C THR A 66 -16.59 -16.57 10.21
N ASP A 67 -16.46 -15.47 9.47
CA ASP A 67 -17.04 -15.24 8.15
C ASP A 67 -16.15 -15.70 6.96
N CYS A 68 -14.85 -15.92 7.20
CA CYS A 68 -13.90 -16.32 6.17
C CYS A 68 -13.31 -17.71 6.40
N LYS A 69 -13.88 -18.72 5.72
CA LYS A 69 -13.43 -20.12 5.80
C LYS A 69 -11.98 -20.33 5.36
N ILE A 70 -11.50 -19.56 4.37
CA ILE A 70 -10.10 -19.61 3.92
C ILE A 70 -9.17 -19.28 5.08
N LEU A 71 -9.43 -18.17 5.77
CA LEU A 71 -8.59 -17.71 6.86
C LEU A 71 -8.63 -18.66 8.06
N GLN A 72 -9.79 -19.28 8.34
CA GLN A 72 -9.91 -20.32 9.37
C GLN A 72 -9.08 -21.57 9.08
N GLU A 73 -9.10 -22.07 7.84
CA GLU A 73 -8.30 -23.23 7.45
C GLU A 73 -6.80 -22.91 7.45
N CYS A 74 -6.40 -21.73 6.95
CA CYS A 74 -5.02 -21.24 7.07
C CYS A 74 -4.57 -21.15 8.54
N TRP A 75 -5.45 -20.67 9.42
CA TRP A 75 -5.16 -20.56 10.85
C TRP A 75 -4.99 -21.93 11.53
N LYS A 76 -5.81 -22.92 11.16
CA LYS A 76 -5.67 -24.31 11.63
C LYS A 76 -4.34 -24.92 11.19
N GLU A 77 -3.87 -24.64 9.98
CA GLU A 77 -2.57 -25.12 9.49
C GLU A 77 -1.38 -24.47 10.22
N ILE A 78 -1.49 -23.18 10.53
CA ILE A 78 -0.49 -22.46 11.35
C ILE A 78 -0.45 -23.05 12.77
N LYS A 79 -1.61 -23.26 13.41
CA LYS A 79 -1.69 -23.90 14.73
C LYS A 79 -1.21 -25.36 14.73
N GLY A 80 -1.45 -26.09 13.64
CA GLY A 80 -1.02 -27.47 13.47
C GLY A 80 0.48 -27.65 13.20
N GLY A 81 1.28 -26.57 13.20
CA GLY A 81 2.73 -26.62 13.03
C GLY A 81 3.19 -27.05 11.63
N LYS A 82 2.27 -27.11 10.65
CA LYS A 82 2.59 -27.48 9.26
C LYS A 82 3.32 -26.36 8.53
N VAL A 83 3.14 -25.11 8.95
CA VAL A 83 3.82 -23.93 8.42
C VAL A 83 4.78 -23.39 9.49
N LYS A 84 6.08 -23.63 9.30
CA LYS A 84 7.15 -23.15 10.22
C LYS A 84 7.58 -21.70 9.97
N TYR A 85 7.23 -21.15 8.81
CA TYR A 85 7.71 -19.83 8.40
C TYR A 85 7.07 -18.73 9.26
N GLY A 86 7.89 -17.88 9.88
CA GLY A 86 7.41 -16.79 10.76
C GLY A 86 7.22 -17.18 12.23
N GLN A 87 7.07 -18.47 12.57
CA GLN A 87 6.97 -18.95 13.96
C GLN A 87 8.23 -18.61 14.77
N GLU A 88 9.41 -18.86 14.22
CA GLU A 88 10.68 -18.50 14.87
C GLU A 88 10.77 -16.99 15.16
N GLY A 89 10.32 -16.16 14.20
CA GLY A 89 10.33 -14.69 14.39
C GLY A 89 9.34 -14.24 15.46
N ARG A 90 8.18 -14.90 15.53
CA ARG A 90 7.12 -14.67 16.52
C ARG A 90 7.59 -15.08 17.92
N GLU A 91 8.19 -16.26 18.06
CA GLU A 91 8.80 -16.74 19.30
C GLU A 91 9.94 -15.82 19.75
N GLU A 92 10.83 -15.43 18.84
CA GLU A 92 11.91 -14.49 19.15
C GLU A 92 11.35 -13.13 19.61
N TYR A 93 10.28 -12.67 18.98
CA TYR A 93 9.59 -11.43 19.34
C TYR A 93 9.01 -11.49 20.76
N TYR A 94 8.24 -12.53 21.10
CA TYR A 94 7.68 -12.68 22.45
C TYR A 94 8.77 -12.88 23.50
N LYS A 95 9.76 -13.75 23.21
CA LYS A 95 10.88 -14.02 24.11
C LYS A 95 11.67 -12.76 24.45
N ARG A 96 11.92 -11.90 23.45
CA ARG A 96 12.57 -10.60 23.65
C ARG A 96 11.77 -9.67 24.57
N ASN A 97 10.44 -9.77 24.52
CA ASN A 97 9.51 -9.00 25.35
C ASN A 97 9.16 -9.70 26.68
N GLY A 98 9.89 -10.77 27.04
CA GLY A 98 9.75 -11.47 28.32
C GLY A 98 8.57 -12.43 28.39
N TYR A 99 8.09 -12.94 27.25
CA TYR A 99 6.99 -13.88 27.18
C TYR A 99 7.37 -15.17 26.47
N ALA A 100 6.90 -16.31 26.99
CA ALA A 100 6.84 -17.53 26.21
C ALA A 100 5.63 -17.46 25.24
N SER A 101 5.78 -18.00 24.02
CA SER A 101 4.67 -18.01 23.05
C SER A 101 3.44 -18.72 23.61
N GLU A 102 3.61 -19.82 24.35
CA GLU A 102 2.49 -20.56 24.94
C GLU A 102 1.78 -19.75 26.03
N GLU A 103 2.51 -18.91 26.77
CA GLU A 103 1.93 -18.05 27.81
C GLU A 103 1.04 -16.97 27.21
N VAL A 104 1.48 -16.33 26.12
CA VAL A 104 0.67 -15.35 25.38
C VAL A 104 -0.60 -16.00 24.83
N GLU A 105 -0.48 -17.24 24.34
CA GLU A 105 -1.63 -18.00 23.83
C GLU A 105 -2.66 -18.29 24.92
N ARG A 106 -2.23 -18.80 26.07
CA ARG A 106 -3.10 -19.07 27.23
C ARG A 106 -3.80 -17.80 27.73
N LEU A 107 -3.06 -16.70 27.90
CA LEU A 107 -3.64 -15.43 28.34
C LEU A 107 -4.71 -14.92 27.36
N ARG A 108 -4.51 -15.13 26.05
CA ARG A 108 -5.53 -14.80 25.04
C ARG A 108 -6.77 -15.70 25.13
N GLU A 109 -6.61 -16.98 25.43
CA GLU A 109 -7.74 -17.90 25.64
C GLU A 109 -8.56 -17.54 26.88
N GLU A 110 -7.89 -17.00 27.91
CA GLU A 110 -8.51 -16.44 29.12
C GLU A 110 -9.13 -15.05 28.91
N GLY A 111 -9.04 -14.49 27.69
CA GLY A 111 -9.57 -13.17 27.35
C GLY A 111 -8.75 -11.99 27.91
N VAL A 112 -7.51 -12.25 28.36
CA VAL A 112 -6.61 -11.22 28.87
C VAL A 112 -5.95 -10.47 27.71
N GLY A 113 -6.18 -9.15 27.63
CA GLY A 113 -5.57 -8.27 26.64
C GLY A 113 -4.07 -8.11 26.85
N THR A 114 -3.26 -8.91 26.15
CA THR A 114 -1.79 -8.90 26.26
C THR A 114 -1.10 -7.96 25.27
N ARG A 115 -1.82 -7.49 24.25
CA ARG A 115 -1.26 -6.69 23.14
C ARG A 115 -0.61 -5.40 23.61
N GLU A 116 -1.30 -4.58 24.38
CA GLU A 116 -0.79 -3.28 24.82
C GLU A 116 0.44 -3.42 25.71
N GLU A 117 0.41 -4.42 26.60
CA GLU A 117 1.50 -4.76 27.49
C GLU A 117 2.76 -5.18 26.73
N ILE A 118 2.64 -6.09 25.75
CA ILE A 118 3.76 -6.57 24.92
C ILE A 118 4.37 -5.41 24.12
N ILE A 119 3.55 -4.56 23.51
CA ILE A 119 4.03 -3.40 22.73
C ILE A 119 4.71 -2.38 23.63
N ARG A 120 4.17 -2.12 24.82
CA ARG A 120 4.76 -1.23 25.80
C ARG A 120 6.14 -1.74 26.24
N ARG A 121 6.29 -3.04 26.54
CA ARG A 121 7.59 -3.65 26.88
C ARG A 121 8.62 -3.54 25.75
N ASP A 122 8.23 -3.71 24.48
CA ASP A 122 9.17 -3.54 23.35
C ASP A 122 9.65 -2.09 23.25
N ARG A 123 8.75 -1.12 23.42
CA ARG A 123 9.09 0.31 23.46
C ARG A 123 10.03 0.65 24.61
N ASP A 124 9.72 0.17 25.82
CA ASP A 124 10.54 0.43 27.01
C ASP A 124 11.94 -0.17 26.86
N SER A 125 12.02 -1.42 26.40
CA SER A 125 13.28 -2.12 26.15
C SER A 125 14.11 -1.43 25.07
N GLU A 126 13.47 -0.96 23.99
CA GLU A 126 14.13 -0.25 22.90
C GLU A 126 14.62 1.13 23.33
N LYS A 127 13.83 1.87 24.10
CA LYS A 127 14.21 3.15 24.70
C LYS A 127 15.40 2.95 25.65
N GLN A 128 15.40 1.92 26.48
CA GLN A 128 16.50 1.59 27.37
C GLN A 128 17.78 1.25 26.59
N GLU A 129 17.72 0.34 25.60
CA GLU A 129 18.87 -0.01 24.74
C GLU A 129 19.48 1.24 24.09
N ARG A 130 18.62 2.13 23.61
CA ARG A 130 19.01 3.36 22.94
C ARG A 130 19.68 4.34 23.90
N TRP A 131 19.11 4.56 25.09
CA TRP A 131 19.67 5.46 26.09
C TRP A 131 20.96 4.94 26.72
N THR A 132 21.14 3.61 26.85
CA THR A 132 22.44 3.02 27.20
C THR A 132 23.50 3.41 26.18
N LYS A 133 23.22 3.26 24.88
CA LYS A 133 24.15 3.67 23.80
C LYS A 133 24.45 5.16 23.80
N ILE A 134 23.48 6.00 24.14
CA ILE A 134 23.69 7.46 24.28
C ILE A 134 24.64 7.75 25.44
N LYS A 135 24.41 7.15 26.61
CA LYS A 135 25.24 7.36 27.81
C LYS A 135 26.68 6.90 27.63
N GLU A 136 26.88 5.79 26.90
CA GLU A 136 28.18 5.21 26.60
C GLU A 136 28.83 5.81 25.34
N SER A 137 28.14 6.73 24.65
CA SER A 137 28.61 7.26 23.36
C SER A 137 29.86 8.10 23.52
N ARG A 138 30.88 7.78 22.71
CA ARG A 138 32.05 8.65 22.52
C ARG A 138 31.80 9.76 21.50
N TYR A 139 30.73 9.67 20.70
CA TYR A 139 30.45 10.59 19.59
C TYR A 139 29.82 11.90 20.05
N ASN A 140 28.94 11.91 21.05
CA ASN A 140 28.39 13.15 21.59
C ASN A 140 28.10 12.97 23.08
N ARG A 141 29.07 13.35 23.92
CA ARG A 141 29.03 13.11 25.37
C ARG A 141 27.97 13.95 26.09
N ASN A 142 27.65 15.11 25.53
CA ASN A 142 26.73 16.08 26.12
C ASN A 142 25.28 15.83 25.69
N TYR A 143 25.03 14.93 24.71
CA TYR A 143 23.68 14.65 24.20
C TYR A 143 22.67 14.29 25.29
N LYS A 144 23.12 13.49 26.27
CA LYS A 144 22.31 13.06 27.42
C LYS A 144 21.83 14.21 28.31
N ASP A 145 22.57 15.32 28.34
CA ASP A 145 22.31 16.46 29.21
C ASP A 145 21.44 17.53 28.51
N ILE A 146 21.36 17.48 27.17
CA ILE A 146 20.60 18.43 26.34
C ILE A 146 19.29 17.85 25.79
N LYS A 147 19.10 16.53 25.88
CA LYS A 147 17.93 15.87 25.31
C LYS A 147 16.80 15.81 26.34
N GLY A 148 15.76 16.62 26.10
CA GLY A 148 14.48 16.56 26.83
C GLY A 148 13.57 15.41 26.40
N GLU A 149 12.38 15.33 27.01
CA GLU A 149 11.37 14.34 26.65
C GLU A 149 10.65 14.70 25.33
N GLY A 150 10.36 13.69 24.50
CA GLY A 150 9.60 13.91 23.28
C GLY A 150 10.39 14.60 22.16
N VAL A 151 9.69 15.11 21.15
CA VAL A 151 10.32 15.77 19.99
C VAL A 151 10.74 17.18 20.41
N PRO A 152 12.02 17.58 20.19
CA PRO A 152 12.49 18.93 20.50
C PRO A 152 11.65 20.02 19.82
N GLU A 153 11.45 21.16 20.49
CA GLU A 153 10.57 22.24 20.02
C GLU A 153 10.93 22.72 18.60
N TYR A 154 12.22 22.87 18.30
CA TYR A 154 12.69 23.30 16.98
C TYR A 154 12.30 22.36 15.81
N LEU A 155 11.88 21.12 16.11
CA LEU A 155 11.42 20.10 15.15
C LEU A 155 9.90 19.91 15.09
N LYS A 156 9.10 20.58 15.94
CA LYS A 156 7.64 20.38 15.97
C LYS A 156 6.92 20.91 14.72
N ASP A 157 7.49 21.90 14.07
CA ASP A 157 6.96 22.51 12.83
C ASP A 157 7.35 21.74 11.56
N SER A 158 6.38 21.57 10.64
CA SER A 158 6.43 20.65 9.50
C SER A 158 7.46 20.93 8.39
N GLU A 159 8.04 22.15 8.32
CA GLU A 159 8.95 22.55 7.24
C GLU A 159 10.45 22.45 7.60
N ILE A 160 10.96 21.24 7.87
CA ILE A 160 12.39 21.03 8.18
C ILE A 160 13.25 20.93 6.90
N LYS A 161 12.70 20.37 5.81
CA LYS A 161 13.47 20.06 4.59
C LYS A 161 14.09 21.29 3.92
N SER A 162 13.40 22.43 3.94
CA SER A 162 13.82 23.70 3.34
C SER A 162 14.50 24.65 4.33
N ASN A 163 14.34 24.42 5.64
CA ASN A 163 14.78 25.35 6.67
C ASN A 163 16.25 25.12 7.07
N LYS A 164 17.14 25.97 6.55
CA LYS A 164 18.59 25.93 6.82
C LYS A 164 18.92 26.09 8.31
N ARG A 165 18.20 26.97 9.02
CA ARG A 165 18.41 27.23 10.45
C ARG A 165 18.10 25.99 11.29
N LYS A 166 17.00 25.30 11.01
CA LYS A 166 16.64 24.03 11.69
C LYS A 166 17.67 22.92 11.45
N LYS A 167 18.16 22.76 10.22
CA LYS A 167 19.23 21.78 9.91
C LYS A 167 20.52 22.10 10.65
N MET A 168 20.89 23.38 10.72
CA MET A 168 22.04 23.82 11.51
C MET A 168 21.86 23.45 12.98
N VAL A 169 20.73 23.81 13.61
CA VAL A 169 20.44 23.44 15.01
C VAL A 169 20.52 21.92 15.22
N ALA A 170 19.94 21.12 14.31
CA ALA A 170 20.02 19.66 14.37
C ALA A 170 21.47 19.16 14.30
N ARG A 171 22.30 19.71 13.40
CA ARG A 171 23.72 19.33 13.28
C ARG A 171 24.49 19.63 14.57
N PHE A 172 24.28 20.78 15.19
CA PHE A 172 24.90 21.11 16.48
C PHE A 172 24.42 20.17 17.60
N ARG A 173 23.10 20.02 17.77
CA ARG A 173 22.54 19.15 18.81
C ARG A 173 22.96 17.69 18.66
N CYS A 174 23.04 17.18 17.44
CA CYS A 174 23.50 15.82 17.17
C CYS A 174 25.03 15.67 17.23
N GLY A 175 25.81 16.74 17.40
CA GLY A 175 27.27 16.68 17.57
C GLY A 175 28.08 16.69 16.27
N ASN A 176 27.46 17.02 15.13
CA ASN A 176 28.13 17.09 13.83
C ASN A 176 29.11 18.26 13.68
N GLU A 177 28.93 19.33 14.48
CA GLU A 177 29.70 20.57 14.38
C GLU A 177 30.89 20.66 15.33
N GLU A 178 31.28 19.57 15.99
CA GLU A 178 32.49 19.48 16.80
C GLU A 178 33.43 18.45 16.16
N LEU A 179 34.61 18.84 15.66
CA LEU A 179 35.54 17.85 15.12
C LEU A 179 36.09 16.90 16.20
N GLY A 180 36.15 17.33 17.46
CA GLY A 180 36.54 16.49 18.59
C GLY A 180 35.65 15.26 18.79
N ASN A 181 34.39 15.31 18.35
CA ASN A 181 33.45 14.19 18.39
C ASN A 181 33.82 13.05 17.42
N LYS A 182 34.66 13.33 16.42
CA LYS A 182 35.09 12.35 15.39
C LYS A 182 36.23 11.49 15.93
N TYR A 183 35.94 10.68 16.95
CA TYR A 183 36.94 9.88 17.70
C TYR A 183 37.76 8.91 16.83
N TRP A 184 37.30 8.57 15.62
CA TRP A 184 38.01 7.74 14.63
C TRP A 184 39.01 8.50 13.76
N LYS A 185 39.10 9.83 13.89
CA LYS A 185 40.09 10.65 13.20
C LYS A 185 41.37 10.80 14.01
N GLU A 186 42.45 11.21 13.35
CA GLU A 186 43.71 11.56 14.01
C GLU A 186 43.61 12.95 14.67
N GLU A 187 44.44 13.21 15.68
CA GLU A 187 44.42 14.48 16.44
C GLU A 187 44.56 15.74 15.57
N PRO A 188 45.45 15.80 14.56
CA PRO A 188 45.55 16.98 13.69
C PRO A 188 44.25 17.29 12.92
N GLU A 189 43.45 16.27 12.59
CA GLU A 189 42.17 16.43 11.91
C GLU A 189 41.03 16.88 12.83
N LYS A 190 41.26 16.88 14.15
CA LYS A 190 40.31 17.31 15.17
C LYS A 190 40.57 18.72 15.68
N LEU A 191 41.66 19.36 15.25
CA LEU A 191 42.00 20.72 15.65
C LEU A 191 40.93 21.71 15.19
N CYS A 192 40.76 22.78 15.97
CA CYS A 192 39.81 23.85 15.70
C CYS A 192 39.99 24.44 14.30
N ARG A 193 38.88 24.49 13.53
CA ARG A 193 38.83 25.06 12.18
C ARG A 193 39.12 26.56 12.13
N LEU A 194 39.14 27.23 13.28
CA LEU A 194 39.41 28.66 13.41
C LEU A 194 40.85 28.91 13.87
N CYS A 195 41.23 28.49 15.08
CA CYS A 195 42.56 28.80 15.62
C CYS A 195 43.64 27.77 15.27
N GLY A 196 43.27 26.50 15.04
CA GLY A 196 44.21 25.40 14.75
C GLY A 196 45.01 24.85 15.93
N GLU A 197 44.68 25.21 17.18
CA GLU A 197 45.56 24.95 18.34
C GLU A 197 45.05 23.85 19.29
N GLU A 198 43.75 23.83 19.59
CA GLU A 198 43.14 22.83 20.47
C GLU A 198 42.14 21.96 19.69
N THR A 199 41.80 20.80 20.26
CA THR A 199 40.70 19.96 19.78
C THR A 199 39.40 20.75 19.73
N GLU A 200 38.70 20.67 18.60
CA GLU A 200 37.47 21.41 18.36
C GLU A 200 36.29 20.78 19.08
N ASP A 201 35.98 21.31 20.26
CA ASP A 201 34.74 21.07 20.98
C ASP A 201 34.02 22.39 21.29
N LEU A 202 32.75 22.31 21.69
CA LEU A 202 31.95 23.50 22.01
C LEU A 202 32.52 24.29 23.18
N ASP A 203 33.22 23.65 24.12
CA ASP A 203 33.79 24.35 25.27
C ASP A 203 35.01 25.18 24.84
N HIS A 204 35.84 24.66 23.95
CA HIS A 204 36.90 25.41 23.28
C HIS A 204 36.31 26.57 22.47
N MET A 205 35.39 26.29 21.55
CA MET A 205 34.83 27.31 20.65
C MET A 205 34.14 28.45 21.41
N ARG A 206 33.46 28.17 22.53
CA ARG A 206 32.70 29.20 23.25
C ARG A 206 33.50 29.98 24.29
N LYS A 207 34.65 29.46 24.77
CA LYS A 207 35.41 30.04 25.89
C LYS A 207 36.89 30.27 25.64
N ARG A 208 37.53 29.42 24.84
CA ARG A 208 39.01 29.38 24.74
C ARG A 208 39.54 29.71 23.34
N CYS A 209 38.69 29.67 22.32
CA CYS A 209 39.11 29.92 20.95
C CYS A 209 39.46 31.39 20.75
N ARG A 210 40.76 31.70 20.54
CA ARG A 210 41.26 33.07 20.36
C ARG A 210 40.63 33.86 19.20
N GLU A 211 40.06 33.16 18.22
CA GLU A 211 39.44 33.75 17.04
C GLU A 211 37.97 34.15 17.28
N LEU A 212 37.40 33.77 18.44
CA LEU A 212 36.03 34.06 18.83
C LEU A 212 36.04 34.99 20.06
N ARG A 213 35.01 35.85 20.17
CA ARG A 213 34.92 36.81 21.30
C ARG A 213 34.51 36.09 22.60
N GLU A 214 35.07 36.52 23.72
CA GLU A 214 34.73 36.01 25.05
C GLU A 214 33.42 36.65 25.56
N GLU A 215 32.34 35.86 25.51
CA GLU A 215 31.27 35.73 26.51
C GLU A 215 30.12 34.98 25.85
N VAL A 216 30.20 33.65 25.89
CA VAL A 216 29.23 32.80 25.20
C VAL A 216 28.53 31.88 26.19
N MET A 217 27.21 31.89 26.10
CA MET A 217 26.23 30.99 26.71
C MET A 217 26.76 29.61 27.15
N LYS A 218 26.12 29.03 28.18
CA LYS A 218 26.41 27.65 28.59
C LYS A 218 26.09 26.69 27.44
N THR A 219 26.80 25.57 27.33
CA THR A 219 26.57 24.55 26.29
C THR A 219 25.10 24.10 26.22
N VAL A 220 24.44 23.96 27.37
CA VAL A 220 23.01 23.62 27.48
C VAL A 220 22.09 24.71 26.91
N ASP A 221 22.44 25.99 27.04
CA ASP A 221 21.69 27.11 26.46
C ASP A 221 21.93 27.21 24.94
N ILE A 222 23.17 26.95 24.49
CA ILE A 222 23.51 26.93 23.07
C ILE A 222 22.71 25.83 22.37
N LEU A 223 22.72 24.63 22.96
CA LEU A 223 22.08 23.46 22.40
C LEU A 223 20.60 23.31 22.81
N ASP A 224 19.95 24.34 23.37
CA ASP A 224 18.58 24.28 23.84
C ASP A 224 17.59 23.79 22.76
N GLU A 225 16.55 23.05 23.17
CA GLU A 225 15.52 22.51 22.29
C GLU A 225 14.62 23.58 21.66
N ASN A 226 14.56 24.77 22.25
CA ASN A 226 13.88 25.95 21.69
C ASN A 226 14.72 26.69 20.65
N GLY A 227 15.97 26.29 20.43
CA GLY A 227 16.87 26.93 19.46
C GLY A 227 17.42 28.29 19.91
N LYS A 228 17.46 28.55 21.22
CA LYS A 228 18.00 29.78 21.83
C LYS A 228 19.42 30.13 21.35
N GLY A 229 20.28 29.12 21.17
CA GLY A 229 21.65 29.30 20.65
C GLY A 229 21.79 29.44 19.14
N ALA A 230 20.69 29.48 18.37
CA ALA A 230 20.77 29.47 16.91
C ALA A 230 21.54 30.67 16.32
N GLU A 231 21.42 31.87 16.91
CA GLU A 231 22.16 33.05 16.44
C GLU A 231 23.67 32.87 16.59
N TRP A 232 24.10 32.32 17.74
CA TRP A 232 25.50 32.00 17.97
C TRP A 232 26.02 30.92 17.00
N MET A 233 25.21 29.90 16.72
CA MET A 233 25.55 28.87 15.72
C MET A 233 25.72 29.43 14.31
N GLU A 234 24.88 30.39 13.91
CA GLU A 234 24.96 31.08 12.62
C GLU A 234 26.25 31.90 12.51
N GLU A 235 26.60 32.62 13.58
CA GLU A 235 27.86 33.39 13.66
C GLU A 235 29.08 32.47 13.56
N LEU A 236 29.11 31.40 14.37
CA LEU A 236 30.20 30.42 14.36
C LEU A 236 30.36 29.78 12.98
N SER A 237 29.24 29.32 12.38
CA SER A 237 29.24 28.72 11.05
C SER A 237 29.76 29.69 10.00
N SER A 238 29.39 30.97 10.10
CA SER A 238 29.87 32.03 9.20
C SER A 238 31.37 32.26 9.33
N ASN A 239 31.91 32.28 10.56
CA ASN A 239 33.35 32.42 10.80
C ASN A 239 34.14 31.22 10.25
N ILE A 240 33.64 29.99 10.44
CA ILE A 240 34.24 28.78 9.87
C ILE A 240 34.24 28.83 8.34
N ILE A 241 33.14 29.27 7.72
CA ILE A 241 33.06 29.40 6.24
C ILE A 241 34.05 30.44 5.72
N LYS A 242 34.19 31.60 6.40
CA LYS A 242 35.15 32.64 6.01
C LYS A 242 36.59 32.10 6.02
N MET A 243 36.95 31.28 7.01
CA MET A 243 38.26 30.61 7.07
C MET A 243 38.42 29.55 5.98
N ARG A 244 37.39 28.74 5.70
CA ARG A 244 37.41 27.69 4.67
C ARG A 244 37.49 28.21 3.23
N ARG A 245 36.92 29.38 2.91
CA ARG A 245 37.01 29.99 1.56
C ARG A 245 38.45 30.35 1.14
N ARG A 246 39.41 30.23 2.06
CA ARG A 246 40.85 30.32 1.77
C ARG A 246 41.49 28.99 1.32
N ALA A 247 40.76 27.85 1.41
CA ALA A 247 41.22 26.52 1.01
C ALA A 247 40.51 26.02 -0.26
N GLY A 248 41.27 25.49 -1.24
CA GLY A 248 40.87 25.35 -2.66
C GLY A 248 39.93 24.19 -3.06
N VAL A 249 39.66 24.14 -4.37
CA VAL A 249 38.64 23.37 -5.15
C VAL A 249 38.55 21.85 -4.87
N GLY A 250 39.56 21.22 -4.27
CA GLY A 250 39.60 19.77 -4.04
C GLY A 250 38.50 19.22 -3.13
N ALA A 251 37.98 20.02 -2.20
CA ALA A 251 36.90 19.60 -1.31
C ALA A 251 35.56 19.40 -2.03
N ILE A 252 35.30 20.16 -3.10
CA ILE A 252 34.05 20.12 -3.88
C ILE A 252 34.01 18.84 -4.75
N GLN A 253 35.14 18.45 -5.34
CA GLN A 253 35.24 17.20 -6.11
C GLN A 253 35.05 15.96 -5.23
N LYS A 254 35.60 15.96 -4.01
CA LYS A 254 35.43 14.85 -3.06
C LYS A 254 33.96 14.64 -2.67
N GLN A 255 33.22 15.74 -2.44
CA GLN A 255 31.79 15.69 -2.12
C GLN A 255 30.94 15.15 -3.28
N LYS A 256 31.27 15.52 -4.53
CA LYS A 256 30.55 15.05 -5.73
C LYS A 256 30.76 13.55 -5.97
N LEU A 257 32.01 13.08 -5.79
CA LEU A 257 32.40 11.68 -5.96
C LEU A 257 31.80 10.78 -4.87
N GLU A 258 31.62 11.32 -3.65
CA GLU A 258 30.86 10.66 -2.60
C GLU A 258 29.37 10.53 -2.95
N GLN A 259 28.73 11.58 -3.49
CA GLN A 259 27.32 11.54 -3.95
C GLN A 259 27.06 10.48 -5.01
N GLU A 260 27.94 10.31 -5.99
CA GLU A 260 27.81 9.28 -7.03
C GLU A 260 27.88 7.87 -6.44
N LYS A 261 28.87 7.60 -5.57
CA LYS A 261 28.97 6.32 -4.85
C LYS A 261 27.73 6.01 -3.99
N TYR A 262 27.04 7.04 -3.47
CA TYR A 262 25.79 6.85 -2.75
C TYR A 262 24.64 6.47 -3.66
N LYS A 263 24.57 7.04 -4.86
CA LYS A 263 23.56 6.69 -5.86
C LYS A 263 23.72 5.23 -6.27
N ASP A 264 24.95 4.80 -6.53
CA ASP A 264 25.25 3.41 -6.91
C ASP A 264 24.90 2.42 -5.81
N LYS A 265 25.28 2.72 -4.55
CA LYS A 265 24.90 1.88 -3.41
C LYS A 265 23.39 1.90 -3.13
N GLY A 266 22.71 2.99 -3.47
CA GLY A 266 21.24 3.09 -3.42
C GLY A 266 20.59 2.12 -4.41
N ASN A 267 21.07 2.10 -5.65
CA ASN A 267 20.60 1.19 -6.69
C ASN A 267 20.84 -0.27 -6.31
N GLU A 268 22.04 -0.62 -5.83
CA GLU A 268 22.37 -1.99 -5.40
C GLU A 268 21.45 -2.45 -4.23
N ILE A 269 21.09 -1.56 -3.31
CA ILE A 269 20.16 -1.89 -2.22
C ILE A 269 18.75 -2.12 -2.77
N GLN A 270 18.32 -1.32 -3.75
CA GLN A 270 17.02 -1.46 -4.39
C GLN A 270 16.93 -2.80 -5.14
N GLU A 271 17.98 -3.17 -5.88
CA GLU A 271 18.07 -4.47 -6.57
C GLU A 271 18.00 -5.64 -5.58
N ASN A 272 18.75 -5.57 -4.48
CA ASN A 272 18.70 -6.59 -3.43
C ASN A 272 17.32 -6.70 -2.76
N GLN A 273 16.59 -5.59 -2.60
CA GLN A 273 15.20 -5.61 -2.09
C GLN A 273 14.25 -6.23 -3.12
N PHE A 274 14.43 -5.89 -4.39
CA PHE A 274 13.64 -6.46 -5.46
C PHE A 274 13.85 -7.97 -5.55
N GLU A 275 15.09 -8.45 -5.49
CA GLU A 275 15.40 -9.88 -5.49
C GLU A 275 14.78 -10.61 -4.28
N GLN A 276 14.82 -10.00 -3.09
CA GLN A 276 14.19 -10.57 -1.90
C GLN A 276 12.65 -10.61 -2.03
N MET A 277 12.04 -9.56 -2.60
CA MET A 277 10.61 -9.51 -2.87
C MET A 277 10.20 -10.56 -3.90
N THR A 278 10.99 -10.76 -4.97
CA THR A 278 10.77 -11.81 -5.96
C THR A 278 10.81 -13.20 -5.33
N LYS A 279 11.80 -13.49 -4.48
CA LYS A 279 11.86 -14.76 -3.72
C LYS A 279 10.63 -14.97 -2.84
N GLN A 280 10.09 -13.91 -2.23
CA GLN A 280 8.86 -13.98 -1.44
C GLN A 280 7.62 -14.25 -2.31
N LEU A 281 7.55 -13.65 -3.50
CA LEU A 281 6.48 -13.93 -4.46
C LEU A 281 6.51 -15.39 -4.92
N ASP A 282 7.70 -15.98 -5.12
CA ASP A 282 7.84 -17.38 -5.52
C ASP A 282 7.35 -18.36 -4.43
N VAL A 283 7.78 -18.16 -3.17
CA VAL A 283 7.29 -18.98 -2.04
C VAL A 283 5.79 -18.84 -1.88
N PHE A 284 5.30 -17.60 -1.98
CA PHE A 284 3.88 -17.33 -1.85
C PHE A 284 3.06 -17.98 -2.96
N LYS A 285 3.56 -17.95 -4.21
CA LYS A 285 2.96 -18.63 -5.34
C LYS A 285 2.80 -20.10 -5.00
N VAL A 286 3.87 -20.83 -4.65
CA VAL A 286 3.83 -22.26 -4.29
C VAL A 286 2.79 -22.56 -3.21
N ASN A 287 2.70 -21.76 -2.14
CA ASN A 287 1.70 -21.97 -1.10
C ASN A 287 0.26 -21.77 -1.62
N LEU A 288 0.05 -20.79 -2.50
CA LEU A 288 -1.25 -20.55 -3.13
C LEU A 288 -1.61 -21.69 -4.10
N GLU A 289 -0.62 -22.28 -4.77
CA GLU A 289 -0.76 -23.47 -5.60
C GLU A 289 -1.26 -24.67 -4.77
N GLU A 290 -0.59 -24.98 -3.67
CA GLU A 290 -0.98 -26.05 -2.75
C GLU A 290 -2.38 -25.83 -2.17
N PHE A 291 -2.68 -24.60 -1.75
CA PHE A 291 -3.99 -24.22 -1.25
C PHE A 291 -5.09 -24.46 -2.29
N ALA A 292 -4.85 -24.03 -3.53
CA ALA A 292 -5.80 -24.18 -4.62
C ALA A 292 -6.04 -25.66 -5.00
N VAL A 293 -5.00 -26.50 -4.97
CA VAL A 293 -5.15 -27.97 -5.15
C VAL A 293 -6.01 -28.56 -4.04
N LYS A 294 -5.68 -28.27 -2.79
CA LYS A 294 -6.34 -28.82 -1.61
C LYS A 294 -7.82 -28.42 -1.55
N HIS A 295 -8.14 -27.18 -1.89
CA HIS A 295 -9.49 -26.62 -1.82
C HIS A 295 -10.18 -26.56 -3.20
N LYS A 296 -9.69 -27.28 -4.21
CA LYS A 296 -10.21 -27.26 -5.59
C LYS A 296 -11.73 -27.47 -5.66
N ASN A 297 -12.25 -28.43 -4.90
CA ASN A 297 -13.68 -28.73 -4.89
C ASN A 297 -14.51 -27.62 -4.22
N GLU A 298 -13.99 -26.98 -3.17
CA GLU A 298 -14.65 -25.87 -2.49
C GLU A 298 -14.66 -24.63 -3.37
N ILE A 299 -13.55 -24.33 -4.05
CA ILE A 299 -13.47 -23.28 -5.07
C ILE A 299 -14.51 -23.53 -6.16
N ARG A 300 -14.67 -24.77 -6.62
CA ARG A 300 -15.63 -25.11 -7.68
C ARG A 300 -17.09 -25.10 -7.22
N LYS A 301 -17.42 -25.44 -5.97
CA LYS A 301 -18.82 -25.57 -5.53
C LYS A 301 -19.36 -24.36 -4.76
N ASN A 302 -18.52 -23.68 -3.98
CA ASN A 302 -18.94 -22.60 -3.10
C ASN A 302 -18.60 -21.22 -3.70
N ALA A 303 -19.63 -20.47 -4.10
CA ALA A 303 -19.49 -19.16 -4.70
C ALA A 303 -18.83 -18.12 -3.77
N GLN A 304 -19.15 -18.15 -2.47
CA GLN A 304 -18.54 -17.25 -1.49
C GLN A 304 -17.05 -17.55 -1.31
N PHE A 305 -16.70 -18.83 -1.16
CA PHE A 305 -15.30 -19.26 -1.03
C PHE A 305 -14.48 -18.90 -2.26
N ARG A 306 -15.06 -19.09 -3.45
CA ARG A 306 -14.41 -18.69 -4.70
C ARG A 306 -14.16 -17.19 -4.79
N LYS A 307 -15.12 -16.37 -4.39
CA LYS A 307 -14.95 -14.92 -4.36
C LYS A 307 -13.80 -14.53 -3.42
N GLN A 308 -13.78 -15.07 -2.21
CA GLN A 308 -12.69 -14.84 -1.25
C GLN A 308 -11.32 -15.24 -1.82
N PHE A 309 -11.26 -16.39 -2.51
CA PHE A 309 -10.03 -16.84 -3.18
C PHE A 309 -9.58 -15.89 -4.30
N GLN A 310 -10.51 -15.36 -5.11
CA GLN A 310 -10.20 -14.39 -6.15
C GLN A 310 -9.77 -13.04 -5.60
N ASP A 311 -10.44 -12.54 -4.56
CA ASP A 311 -10.09 -11.28 -3.90
C ASP A 311 -8.68 -11.37 -3.31
N MET A 312 -8.32 -12.53 -2.72
CA MET A 312 -6.96 -12.82 -2.26
C MET A 312 -5.97 -12.75 -3.43
N CYS A 313 -6.21 -13.46 -4.54
CA CYS A 313 -5.32 -13.44 -5.70
C CYS A 313 -5.14 -12.01 -6.28
N ALA A 314 -6.23 -11.26 -6.43
CA ALA A 314 -6.23 -9.90 -6.94
C ALA A 314 -5.45 -8.93 -6.04
N SER A 315 -5.57 -9.07 -4.71
CA SER A 315 -4.83 -8.23 -3.74
C SER A 315 -3.30 -8.36 -3.84
N ILE A 316 -2.84 -9.48 -4.42
CA ILE A 316 -1.41 -9.81 -4.59
C ILE A 316 -0.95 -9.52 -6.03
N GLY A 317 -1.86 -9.19 -6.93
CA GLY A 317 -1.56 -8.96 -8.35
C GLY A 317 -1.42 -10.24 -9.16
N VAL A 318 -1.98 -11.36 -8.68
CA VAL A 318 -2.05 -12.62 -9.41
C VAL A 318 -3.46 -12.77 -9.97
N ASP A 319 -3.58 -12.90 -11.29
CA ASP A 319 -4.86 -13.22 -11.91
C ASP A 319 -4.95 -14.72 -12.20
N PRO A 320 -5.83 -15.47 -11.51
CA PRO A 320 -6.02 -16.90 -11.75
C PRO A 320 -6.67 -17.21 -13.13
N LEU A 321 -7.12 -16.19 -13.87
CA LEU A 321 -7.83 -16.30 -15.15
C LEU A 321 -7.03 -15.80 -16.36
N ALA A 322 -5.92 -15.09 -16.16
CA ALA A 322 -5.22 -14.35 -17.23
C ALA A 322 -4.51 -15.22 -18.30
N SER A 323 -4.35 -16.54 -18.12
CA SER A 323 -3.61 -17.34 -19.12
C SER A 323 -3.98 -18.82 -19.18
N GLY A 324 -4.26 -19.30 -20.39
CA GLY A 324 -4.34 -20.74 -20.71
C GLY A 324 -2.99 -21.47 -20.63
N LYS A 325 -1.87 -20.74 -20.60
CA LYS A 325 -0.50 -21.26 -20.42
C LYS A 325 0.10 -20.93 -19.05
N GLY A 326 -0.73 -20.56 -18.07
CA GLY A 326 -0.30 -20.30 -16.69
C GLY A 326 -0.47 -21.53 -15.80
N PHE A 327 0.22 -21.56 -14.66
CA PHE A 327 0.08 -22.63 -13.66
C PHE A 327 -1.40 -22.90 -13.27
N TRP A 328 -2.23 -21.86 -13.21
CA TRP A 328 -3.66 -21.93 -12.86
C TRP A 328 -4.52 -22.74 -13.84
N SER A 329 -4.10 -22.87 -15.11
CA SER A 329 -4.82 -23.68 -16.09
C SER A 329 -4.70 -25.18 -15.79
N VAL A 330 -3.54 -25.62 -15.27
CA VAL A 330 -3.31 -27.02 -14.82
C VAL A 330 -4.23 -27.39 -13.66
N LEU A 331 -4.54 -26.43 -12.79
CA LEU A 331 -5.46 -26.65 -11.67
C LEU A 331 -6.94 -26.74 -12.09
N GLY A 332 -7.27 -26.38 -13.33
CA GLY A 332 -8.64 -26.36 -13.84
C GLY A 332 -9.51 -25.27 -13.19
N ILE A 333 -8.90 -24.26 -12.57
CA ILE A 333 -9.62 -23.09 -12.02
C ILE A 333 -10.21 -22.27 -13.18
N GLY A 334 -9.46 -22.11 -14.27
CA GLY A 334 -9.93 -21.46 -15.50
C GLY A 334 -11.04 -22.25 -16.20
N ASP A 335 -11.05 -23.58 -16.13
CA ASP A 335 -12.01 -24.44 -16.86
C ASP A 335 -13.46 -24.11 -16.53
N PHE A 336 -13.78 -23.83 -15.26
CA PHE A 336 -15.11 -23.37 -14.87
C PHE A 336 -15.50 -22.09 -15.62
N TYR A 337 -14.59 -21.12 -15.71
CA TYR A 337 -14.86 -19.83 -16.35
C TYR A 337 -14.93 -19.94 -17.86
N TYR A 338 -14.10 -20.80 -18.47
CA TYR A 338 -14.17 -21.10 -19.89
C TYR A 338 -15.48 -21.83 -20.23
N GLU A 339 -15.89 -22.82 -19.44
CA GLU A 339 -17.20 -23.49 -19.58
C GLU A 339 -18.35 -22.49 -19.45
N LEU A 340 -18.31 -21.62 -18.44
CA LEU A 340 -19.33 -20.59 -18.24
C LEU A 340 -19.36 -19.57 -19.39
N ALA A 341 -18.19 -19.15 -19.89
CA ALA A 341 -18.10 -18.21 -21.00
C ALA A 341 -18.72 -18.78 -22.28
N VAL A 342 -18.45 -20.05 -22.59
CA VAL A 342 -19.08 -20.76 -23.71
C VAL A 342 -20.60 -20.80 -23.56
N GLN A 343 -21.12 -21.13 -22.37
CA GLN A 343 -22.56 -21.17 -22.14
C GLN A 343 -23.20 -19.78 -22.27
N ILE A 344 -22.51 -18.72 -21.82
CA ILE A 344 -22.97 -17.34 -22.03
C ILE A 344 -23.10 -17.05 -23.53
N VAL A 345 -22.10 -17.40 -24.32
CA VAL A 345 -22.10 -17.22 -25.79
C VAL A 345 -23.26 -17.99 -26.43
N GLU A 346 -23.47 -19.26 -26.07
CA GLU A 346 -24.57 -20.09 -26.59
C GLU A 346 -25.95 -19.47 -26.28
N VAL A 347 -26.16 -18.99 -25.05
CA VAL A 347 -27.41 -18.33 -24.65
C VAL A 347 -27.60 -17.02 -25.42
N CYS A 348 -26.56 -16.19 -25.55
CA CYS A 348 -26.66 -14.93 -26.29
C CYS A 348 -26.94 -15.15 -27.78
N LEU A 349 -26.25 -16.08 -28.44
CA LEU A 349 -26.49 -16.42 -29.85
C LEU A 349 -27.90 -16.98 -30.07
N SER A 350 -28.36 -17.87 -29.19
CA SER A 350 -29.71 -18.46 -29.28
C SER A 350 -30.84 -17.50 -28.93
N THR A 351 -30.56 -16.32 -28.38
CA THR A 351 -31.56 -15.30 -28.07
C THR A 351 -31.50 -14.08 -28.99
N THR A 352 -30.44 -13.95 -29.79
CA THR A 352 -30.20 -12.80 -30.67
C THR A 352 -31.38 -12.51 -31.60
N TYR A 353 -32.01 -13.54 -32.18
CA TYR A 353 -33.17 -13.35 -33.06
C TYR A 353 -34.42 -12.81 -32.34
N LYS A 354 -34.47 -12.88 -31.00
CA LYS A 354 -35.59 -12.37 -30.18
C LYS A 354 -35.31 -10.99 -29.61
N ASN A 355 -34.05 -10.70 -29.23
CA ASN A 355 -33.71 -9.53 -28.42
C ASN A 355 -32.64 -8.61 -29.04
N GLY A 356 -32.25 -8.84 -30.30
CA GLY A 356 -31.27 -8.02 -31.00
C GLY A 356 -29.84 -8.13 -30.45
N GLY A 357 -29.57 -9.10 -29.57
CA GLY A 357 -28.26 -9.25 -28.94
C GLY A 357 -28.08 -8.47 -27.64
N LEU A 358 -29.16 -8.02 -27.00
CA LEU A 358 -29.13 -7.42 -25.66
C LEU A 358 -29.91 -8.28 -24.66
N ILE A 359 -29.28 -8.65 -23.54
CA ILE A 359 -29.88 -9.55 -22.54
C ILE A 359 -29.55 -9.08 -21.11
N SER A 360 -30.52 -9.11 -20.20
CA SER A 360 -30.28 -8.75 -18.80
C SER A 360 -29.46 -9.82 -18.07
N LEU A 361 -28.62 -9.44 -17.10
CA LEU A 361 -27.85 -10.41 -16.31
C LEU A 361 -28.76 -11.38 -15.52
N SER A 362 -29.93 -10.93 -15.09
CA SER A 362 -30.92 -11.75 -14.39
C SER A 362 -31.48 -12.85 -15.30
N GLU A 363 -31.87 -12.50 -16.53
CA GLU A 363 -32.31 -13.47 -17.54
C GLU A 363 -31.20 -14.42 -17.94
N LEU A 364 -30.02 -13.89 -18.27
CA LEU A 364 -28.86 -14.69 -18.66
C LEU A 364 -28.55 -15.73 -17.58
N ARG A 365 -28.52 -15.32 -16.31
CA ARG A 365 -28.37 -16.24 -15.16
C ARG A 365 -29.47 -17.29 -15.12
N SER A 366 -30.74 -16.91 -15.30
CA SER A 366 -31.88 -17.84 -15.26
C SER A 366 -31.78 -18.89 -16.37
N ARG A 367 -31.43 -18.47 -17.60
CA ARG A 367 -31.20 -19.37 -18.74
C ARG A 367 -29.99 -20.28 -18.54
N LEU A 368 -28.88 -19.76 -18.00
CA LEU A 368 -27.68 -20.55 -17.66
C LEU A 368 -27.95 -21.61 -16.60
N ILE A 369 -28.78 -21.30 -15.59
CA ILE A 369 -29.21 -22.27 -14.57
C ILE A 369 -30.02 -23.40 -15.21
N LYS A 370 -30.93 -23.08 -16.15
CA LYS A 370 -31.70 -24.07 -16.91
C LYS A 370 -30.82 -24.91 -17.87
N ALA A 371 -29.80 -24.30 -18.46
CA ALA A 371 -28.87 -24.94 -19.40
C ALA A 371 -27.76 -25.79 -18.73
N ARG A 372 -27.72 -25.87 -17.38
CA ARG A 372 -26.70 -26.64 -16.66
C ARG A 372 -26.69 -28.11 -17.12
N GLY A 373 -25.56 -28.54 -17.68
CA GLY A 373 -25.31 -29.91 -18.14
C GLY A 373 -25.11 -30.04 -19.66
N GLN A 374 -25.39 -28.99 -20.43
CA GLN A 374 -25.10 -28.92 -21.86
C GLN A 374 -24.04 -27.82 -22.07
N ALA A 375 -22.80 -28.20 -22.39
CA ALA A 375 -21.79 -27.25 -22.83
C ALA A 375 -20.82 -27.95 -23.78
N ARG A 376 -20.61 -27.39 -24.97
CA ARG A 376 -19.59 -27.84 -25.92
C ARG A 376 -18.47 -26.80 -25.96
N LYS A 377 -17.22 -27.21 -25.68
CA LYS A 377 -16.07 -26.28 -25.70
C LYS A 377 -15.97 -25.52 -27.03
N LEU A 378 -16.19 -24.20 -27.01
CA LEU A 378 -15.94 -23.30 -28.13
C LEU A 378 -14.67 -22.47 -27.86
N LYS A 379 -13.90 -22.18 -28.92
CA LYS A 379 -12.73 -21.30 -28.85
C LYS A 379 -13.17 -19.88 -28.52
N ILE A 380 -12.36 -19.19 -27.72
CA ILE A 380 -12.54 -17.80 -27.30
C ILE A 380 -12.63 -16.92 -28.56
N PHE A 381 -13.81 -16.38 -28.83
CA PHE A 381 -14.02 -15.35 -29.85
C PHE A 381 -13.76 -13.97 -29.24
N GLY A 382 -13.23 -13.06 -30.07
CA GLY A 382 -12.74 -11.74 -29.69
C GLY A 382 -13.82 -10.75 -29.20
N SER A 383 -13.55 -9.46 -29.35
CA SER A 383 -14.21 -8.28 -28.75
C SER A 383 -15.68 -8.02 -29.12
N GLY A 384 -16.53 -9.05 -29.20
CA GLY A 384 -17.95 -8.93 -29.58
C GLY A 384 -18.94 -8.79 -28.42
N PHE A 385 -18.49 -8.95 -27.17
CA PHE A 385 -19.35 -8.86 -25.99
C PHE A 385 -19.00 -7.63 -25.15
N SER A 386 -20.02 -6.89 -24.72
CA SER A 386 -19.89 -5.73 -23.84
C SER A 386 -20.88 -5.81 -22.68
N VAL A 387 -20.58 -5.15 -21.57
CA VAL A 387 -21.50 -5.03 -20.42
C VAL A 387 -21.95 -3.58 -20.32
N VAL A 388 -23.26 -3.35 -20.43
CA VAL A 388 -23.87 -2.02 -20.43
C VAL A 388 -24.58 -1.79 -19.09
N PRO A 389 -24.24 -0.73 -18.34
CA PRO A 389 -24.94 -0.38 -17.10
C PRO A 389 -26.30 0.27 -17.40
N VAL A 390 -27.37 -0.27 -16.81
CA VAL A 390 -28.76 0.19 -17.01
C VAL A 390 -29.35 0.94 -15.81
N GLY A 391 -28.53 1.22 -14.79
CA GLY A 391 -28.92 1.99 -13.59
C GLY A 391 -29.32 1.10 -12.41
N LYS A 392 -29.39 1.67 -11.20
CA LYS A 392 -29.72 0.97 -9.94
C LYS A 392 -28.90 -0.32 -9.69
N GLY A 393 -27.66 -0.38 -10.18
CA GLY A 393 -26.78 -1.55 -10.05
C GLY A 393 -27.13 -2.72 -10.97
N GLN A 394 -28.02 -2.52 -11.95
CA GLN A 394 -28.34 -3.51 -12.97
C GLN A 394 -27.44 -3.36 -14.20
N TYR A 395 -27.17 -4.49 -14.85
CA TYR A 395 -26.31 -4.57 -16.03
C TYR A 395 -26.96 -5.49 -17.07
N MET A 396 -26.72 -5.16 -18.34
CA MET A 396 -27.08 -5.98 -19.49
C MET A 396 -25.81 -6.41 -20.23
N VAL A 397 -25.88 -7.55 -20.91
CA VAL A 397 -24.85 -8.05 -21.80
C VAL A 397 -25.27 -7.78 -23.22
N GLN A 398 -24.40 -7.13 -23.97
CA GLN A 398 -24.50 -6.95 -25.41
C GLN A 398 -23.62 -7.99 -26.08
N SER A 399 -24.16 -8.79 -26.99
CA SER A 399 -23.45 -9.87 -27.70
C SER A 399 -23.24 -9.62 -29.19
N VAL A 400 -23.85 -8.56 -29.71
CA VAL A 400 -23.69 -8.10 -31.09
C VAL A 400 -23.00 -6.73 -31.04
N PRO A 401 -21.91 -6.52 -31.80
CA PRO A 401 -21.21 -5.23 -31.82
C PRO A 401 -22.10 -4.17 -32.46
N VAL A 402 -22.84 -3.44 -31.62
CA VAL A 402 -23.64 -2.27 -31.99
C VAL A 402 -23.02 -1.07 -31.29
N GLU A 403 -22.75 -0.01 -32.04
CA GLU A 403 -22.26 1.24 -31.45
C GLU A 403 -23.40 1.95 -30.72
N LEU A 404 -23.52 1.70 -29.42
CA LEU A 404 -24.48 2.38 -28.57
C LEU A 404 -23.94 3.75 -28.17
N SER A 405 -24.55 4.80 -28.70
CA SER A 405 -24.29 6.17 -28.29
C SER A 405 -24.74 6.42 -26.84
N MET A 406 -24.35 7.58 -26.28
CA MET A 406 -24.87 8.03 -24.99
C MET A 406 -26.40 8.17 -25.01
N ASP A 407 -26.98 8.51 -26.16
CA ASP A 407 -28.42 8.64 -26.34
C ASP A 407 -29.11 7.27 -26.26
N HIS A 408 -28.58 6.27 -26.97
CA HIS A 408 -29.10 4.90 -26.92
C HIS A 408 -29.05 4.35 -25.49
N THR A 409 -27.93 4.58 -24.79
CA THR A 409 -27.76 4.15 -23.39
C THR A 409 -28.76 4.85 -22.45
N ALA A 410 -29.02 6.15 -22.66
CA ALA A 410 -29.99 6.91 -21.86
C ALA A 410 -31.43 6.40 -22.05
N ILE A 411 -31.82 6.04 -23.28
CA ILE A 411 -33.13 5.43 -23.56
C ILE A 411 -33.25 4.10 -22.82
N ILE A 412 -32.27 3.19 -22.96
CA ILE A 412 -32.31 1.88 -22.31
C ILE A 412 -32.38 2.03 -20.77
N GLN A 413 -31.64 2.98 -20.20
CA GLN A 413 -31.70 3.30 -18.77
C GLN A 413 -33.07 3.82 -18.35
N GLN A 414 -33.69 4.72 -19.13
CA GLN A 414 -35.00 5.27 -18.82
C GLN A 414 -36.06 4.15 -18.81
N VAL A 415 -36.08 3.31 -19.85
CA VAL A 415 -37.04 2.19 -19.99
C VAL A 415 -36.84 1.14 -18.90
N ALA A 416 -35.58 0.78 -18.59
CA ALA A 416 -35.28 -0.14 -17.50
C ALA A 416 -35.76 0.40 -16.13
N ASN A 417 -35.78 1.72 -15.94
CA ASN A 417 -36.17 2.35 -14.69
C ASN A 417 -37.67 2.60 -14.54
N SER A 418 -38.41 2.76 -15.64
CA SER A 418 -39.85 3.04 -15.66
C SER A 418 -40.73 1.82 -15.40
N ASN A 419 -40.14 0.63 -15.33
CA ASN A 419 -40.85 -0.67 -15.25
C ASN A 419 -41.80 -0.93 -16.43
N GLN A 420 -41.72 -0.09 -17.47
CA GLN A 420 -42.42 -0.23 -18.74
C GLN A 420 -41.37 -0.72 -19.74
N ALA A 421 -41.61 -1.84 -20.42
CA ALA A 421 -40.67 -2.38 -21.41
C ALA A 421 -40.79 -1.69 -22.78
N PHE A 422 -41.22 -0.43 -22.80
CA PHE A 422 -41.40 0.37 -24.01
C PHE A 422 -41.15 1.85 -23.76
N THR A 423 -40.98 2.59 -24.85
CA THR A 423 -40.91 4.05 -24.85
C THR A 423 -41.58 4.61 -26.11
N SER A 424 -41.63 5.93 -26.21
CA SER A 424 -42.16 6.65 -27.35
C SER A 424 -41.46 7.99 -27.51
N VAL A 425 -41.67 8.65 -28.64
CA VAL A 425 -41.12 10.01 -28.84
C VAL A 425 -41.67 10.96 -27.78
N TYR A 426 -42.96 10.87 -27.44
CA TYR A 426 -43.54 11.69 -26.39
C TYR A 426 -42.89 11.43 -25.03
N LEU A 427 -42.73 10.17 -24.62
CA LEU A 427 -42.13 9.81 -23.33
C LEU A 427 -40.68 10.28 -23.21
N LEU A 428 -39.89 10.20 -24.28
CA LEU A 428 -38.51 10.69 -24.28
C LEU A 428 -38.45 12.23 -24.16
N ARG A 429 -39.41 12.94 -24.76
CA ARG A 429 -39.53 14.40 -24.60
C ARG A 429 -39.90 14.76 -23.17
N GLU A 430 -40.88 14.08 -22.58
CA GLU A 430 -41.36 14.38 -21.23
C GLU A 430 -40.30 14.05 -20.17
N GLN A 431 -39.66 12.88 -20.27
CA GLN A 431 -38.81 12.36 -19.19
C GLN A 431 -37.33 12.73 -19.33
N LEU A 432 -36.83 12.91 -20.56
CA LEU A 432 -35.44 13.27 -20.82
C LEU A 432 -35.28 14.70 -21.35
N ASN A 433 -36.39 15.43 -21.56
CA ASN A 433 -36.40 16.78 -22.13
C ASN A 433 -35.69 16.84 -23.50
N TRP A 434 -35.91 15.83 -24.33
CA TRP A 434 -35.30 15.75 -25.66
C TRP A 434 -36.14 16.46 -26.72
N GLU A 435 -35.48 16.85 -27.82
CA GLU A 435 -36.15 17.32 -29.03
C GLU A 435 -36.75 16.15 -29.82
N SER A 436 -37.91 16.34 -30.46
CA SER A 436 -38.61 15.27 -31.21
C SER A 436 -37.72 14.59 -32.26
N ASN A 437 -36.94 15.37 -33.00
CA ASN A 437 -36.04 14.85 -34.03
C ASN A 437 -34.88 14.03 -33.45
N ARG A 438 -34.40 14.36 -32.25
CA ARG A 438 -33.34 13.60 -31.56
C ARG A 438 -33.88 12.26 -31.08
N ALA A 439 -35.05 12.29 -30.43
CA ALA A 439 -35.74 11.10 -29.96
C ALA A 439 -36.07 10.14 -31.11
N GLN A 440 -36.63 10.65 -32.22
CA GLN A 440 -36.94 9.85 -33.40
C GLN A 440 -35.70 9.19 -34.00
N LYS A 441 -34.62 9.95 -34.24
CA LYS A 441 -33.38 9.40 -34.81
C LYS A 441 -32.75 8.31 -33.93
N ALA A 442 -32.76 8.50 -32.62
CA ALA A 442 -32.24 7.51 -31.69
C ALA A 442 -33.10 6.23 -31.66
N LEU A 443 -34.43 6.36 -31.75
CA LEU A 443 -35.35 5.22 -31.80
C LEU A 443 -35.28 4.48 -33.13
N ASP A 444 -35.14 5.20 -34.25
CA ASP A 444 -34.98 4.60 -35.58
C ASP A 444 -33.67 3.79 -35.64
N HIS A 445 -32.57 4.31 -35.10
CA HIS A 445 -31.32 3.56 -35.01
C HIS A 445 -31.48 2.29 -34.15
N LEU A 446 -32.19 2.35 -33.02
CA LEU A 446 -32.43 1.15 -32.21
C LEU A 446 -33.29 0.11 -32.95
N LEU A 447 -34.21 0.58 -33.81
CA LEU A 447 -35.07 -0.28 -34.63
C LEU A 447 -34.27 -0.92 -35.77
N ASP A 448 -33.42 -0.16 -36.45
CA ASP A 448 -32.53 -0.64 -37.53
C ASP A 448 -31.55 -1.70 -37.02
N GLU A 449 -31.06 -1.54 -35.79
CA GLU A 449 -30.19 -2.52 -35.12
C GLU A 449 -30.96 -3.71 -34.51
N GLY A 450 -32.30 -3.75 -34.65
CA GLY A 450 -33.14 -4.84 -34.17
C GLY A 450 -33.25 -4.95 -32.64
N LEU A 451 -32.90 -3.90 -31.91
CA LEU A 451 -32.95 -3.86 -30.44
C LEU A 451 -34.36 -3.56 -29.90
N VAL A 452 -35.22 -2.99 -30.72
CA VAL A 452 -36.62 -2.67 -30.38
C VAL A 452 -37.59 -3.19 -31.44
N TRP A 453 -38.81 -3.46 -31.01
CA TRP A 453 -39.95 -3.71 -31.89
C TRP A 453 -40.82 -2.46 -31.94
N VAL A 454 -41.35 -2.13 -33.12
CA VAL A 454 -42.29 -1.03 -33.28
C VAL A 454 -43.72 -1.55 -33.24
N ASP A 455 -44.57 -0.88 -32.46
CA ASP A 455 -46.01 -1.05 -32.48
C ASP A 455 -46.66 0.22 -33.05
N VAL A 456 -47.50 0.01 -34.06
CA VAL A 456 -48.23 1.05 -34.79
C VAL A 456 -49.74 0.95 -34.57
N GLN A 457 -50.19 0.07 -33.66
CA GLN A 457 -51.60 -0.17 -33.37
C GLN A 457 -52.16 0.82 -32.32
N ASP A 458 -51.29 1.49 -31.57
CA ASP A 458 -51.69 2.56 -30.66
C ASP A 458 -52.20 3.78 -31.43
N VAL A 459 -53.31 4.35 -30.96
CA VAL A 459 -54.05 5.42 -31.64
C VAL A 459 -53.37 6.78 -31.46
N HIS A 460 -52.52 6.94 -30.46
CA HIS A 460 -51.91 8.21 -30.08
C HIS A 460 -50.48 8.36 -30.61
N GLU A 461 -49.66 7.32 -30.57
CA GLU A 461 -48.29 7.37 -31.06
C GLU A 461 -47.66 6.01 -31.34
N LYS A 462 -46.53 5.99 -32.07
CA LYS A 462 -45.74 4.76 -32.24
C LYS A 462 -45.04 4.40 -30.94
N LEU A 463 -45.20 3.16 -30.50
CA LEU A 463 -44.53 2.62 -29.32
C LEU A 463 -43.34 1.75 -29.74
N TYR A 464 -42.24 1.87 -29.00
CA TYR A 464 -41.01 1.13 -29.23
C TYR A 464 -40.75 0.21 -28.03
N TYR A 465 -40.98 -1.08 -28.22
CA TYR A 465 -40.87 -2.11 -27.20
C TYR A 465 -39.47 -2.73 -27.18
N PHE A 466 -38.91 -2.94 -26.00
CA PHE A 466 -37.60 -3.55 -25.78
C PHE A 466 -37.78 -5.03 -25.40
N PRO A 467 -37.56 -5.99 -26.33
CA PRO A 467 -37.78 -7.41 -26.04
C PRO A 467 -36.88 -7.93 -24.92
N SER A 468 -35.69 -7.33 -24.78
CA SER A 468 -34.69 -7.60 -23.73
C SER A 468 -35.17 -7.26 -22.31
N LEU A 469 -36.28 -6.52 -22.18
CA LEU A 469 -36.92 -6.13 -20.92
C LEU A 469 -38.28 -6.83 -20.70
N PHE A 470 -38.76 -7.65 -21.65
CA PHE A 470 -40.04 -8.37 -21.53
C PHE A 470 -39.92 -9.72 -20.81
N THR A 471 -40.40 -9.81 -19.58
CA THR A 471 -40.38 -11.05 -18.78
C THR A 471 -41.09 -12.25 -19.42
N ALA A 472 -42.01 -12.02 -20.36
CA ALA A 472 -42.70 -13.07 -21.12
C ALA A 472 -41.85 -13.63 -22.27
N CYS A 473 -41.14 -12.78 -23.04
CA CYS A 473 -40.14 -13.19 -24.03
C CYS A 473 -38.96 -13.92 -23.39
N ILE A 474 -38.67 -13.57 -22.12
CA ILE A 474 -37.66 -14.18 -21.25
C ILE A 474 -37.96 -15.65 -20.91
N ASN A 475 -39.24 -16.03 -20.80
CA ASN A 475 -39.67 -17.35 -20.31
C ASN A 475 -40.27 -18.26 -21.38
N ALA A 476 -40.52 -17.78 -22.60
CA ALA A 476 -41.03 -18.59 -23.70
C ALA A 476 -39.98 -19.62 -24.17
N THR A 477 -40.07 -20.83 -23.62
CA THR A 477 -39.47 -22.04 -24.16
C THR A 477 -40.15 -22.36 -25.49
N ASN A 478 -39.36 -22.41 -26.58
CA ASN A 478 -39.70 -23.34 -27.65
C ASN A 478 -39.19 -24.72 -27.26
#